data_AF-A0A2V4VNP8-F1
#
_entry.id   AF-A0A2V4VNP8-F1
#
_cell.length_a   1.000
_cell.length_b   1.000
_cell.length_c   1.000
_cell.angle_alpha   90.00
_cell.angle_beta   90.00
_cell.angle_gamma   90.00
#
_symmetry.space_group_name_H-M   'P 1'
#
loop_
_entity.id
_entity.type
_entity.pdbx_description
1 polymer ?
#
loop_
_entity_poly.entity_id
_entity_poly.type
_entity_poly.pdbx_seq_one_letter_code
_entity_poly.pdbx_strand_id
1 'polypeptide(L)' 'MRLFDEETYEYLLLEMMNAEDVALNGEEADTIVTQHEELPSPDIIAEQVRLAGFDTFEVTHVKETVKRYQL' A
#
# COMPACT_ATOMS: atom_id res chain seq x y z
N MET A 1 -33.62 0.40 15.26
CA MET A 1 -32.23 0.45 15.73
C MET A 1 -31.35 0.02 14.57
N ARG A 2 -30.29 0.77 14.23
CA ARG A 2 -29.24 0.23 13.35
C ARG A 2 -28.40 -0.73 14.22
N LEU A 3 -28.19 -1.95 13.75
CA LEU A 3 -27.54 -3.05 14.49
C LEU A 3 -26.01 -2.99 14.40
N PHE A 4 -25.48 -2.00 13.69
CA PHE A 4 -24.06 -1.77 13.50
C PHE A 4 -23.83 -0.32 13.04
N ASP A 5 -22.63 0.17 13.28
CA ASP A 5 -22.09 1.40 12.68
C ASP A 5 -21.25 1.02 11.45
N GLU A 6 -21.40 1.75 10.34
CA GLU A 6 -20.57 1.58 9.13
C GLU A 6 -19.61 2.76 8.99
N GLU A 7 -18.35 2.47 8.73
CA GLU A 7 -17.31 3.47 8.49
C GLU A 7 -16.53 3.08 7.23
N THR A 8 -16.36 4.02 6.30
CA THR A 8 -15.61 3.80 5.05
C THR A 8 -14.28 4.53 5.13
N TYR A 9 -13.20 3.82 4.82
CA TYR A 9 -11.83 4.34 4.76
C TYR A 9 -11.32 4.20 3.33
N GLU A 10 -10.70 5.26 2.82
CA GLU A 10 -10.03 5.27 1.52
C GLU A 10 -8.58 5.70 1.73
N TYR A 11 -7.63 4.92 1.22
CA TYR A 11 -6.21 5.21 1.32
C TYR A 11 -5.42 4.56 0.17
N LEU A 12 -4.19 5.00 -0.01
CA LEU A 12 -3.26 4.53 -1.03
C LEU A 12 -2.16 3.72 -0.35
N LEU A 13 -1.90 2.52 -0.85
CA LEU A 13 -0.72 1.74 -0.50
C LEU A 13 0.35 1.96 -1.56
N LEU A 14 1.57 2.25 -1.11
CA LEU A 14 2.76 2.30 -1.93
C LEU A 14 3.67 1.15 -1.49
N GLU A 15 3.93 0.24 -2.42
CA GLU A 15 4.75 -0.94 -2.24
C GLU A 15 6.02 -0.78 -3.07
N MET A 16 7.19 -0.87 -2.45
CA MET A 16 8.49 -0.74 -3.11
C MET A 16 9.22 -2.06 -3.02
N MET A 17 9.74 -2.53 -4.15
CA MET A 17 10.30 -3.88 -4.28
C MET A 17 11.45 -3.92 -5.30
N ASN A 18 12.26 -4.97 -5.19
CA ASN A 18 13.35 -5.23 -6.12
C ASN A 18 12.87 -6.28 -7.13
N ALA A 19 12.90 -5.97 -8.42
CA ALA A 19 12.36 -6.83 -9.46
C ALA A 19 13.10 -8.16 -9.58
N GLU A 20 14.41 -8.18 -9.33
CA GLU A 20 15.20 -9.42 -9.32
C GLU A 20 14.80 -10.30 -8.13
N ASP A 21 14.61 -9.70 -6.96
CA ASP A 21 14.19 -10.41 -5.76
C ASP A 21 12.78 -10.97 -5.90
N VAL A 22 11.83 -10.19 -6.43
CA VAL A 22 10.47 -10.64 -6.76
C VAL A 22 10.49 -11.79 -7.77
N ALA A 23 11.37 -11.75 -8.77
CA ALA A 23 11.49 -12.82 -9.75
C ALA A 23 12.05 -14.12 -9.16
N LEU A 24 12.89 -14.04 -8.12
CA LEU A 24 13.52 -15.19 -7.47
C LEU A 24 12.67 -15.78 -6.34
N ASN A 25 12.06 -14.93 -5.53
CA ASN A 25 11.42 -15.28 -4.26
C ASN A 25 9.90 -15.11 -4.28
N GLY A 26 9.33 -14.48 -5.30
CA GLY A 26 7.89 -14.30 -5.45
C GLY A 26 7.29 -13.53 -4.27
N GLU A 27 6.36 -14.17 -3.55
CA GLU A 27 5.69 -13.59 -2.38
C GLU A 27 6.60 -13.43 -1.14
N GLU A 28 7.77 -14.10 -1.13
CA GLU A 28 8.76 -13.98 -0.04
C GLU A 28 9.75 -12.83 -0.28
N ALA A 29 9.61 -12.08 -1.37
CA ALA A 29 10.50 -10.96 -1.69
C ALA A 29 10.38 -9.80 -0.69
N ASP A 30 11.52 -9.17 -0.41
CA ASP A 30 11.57 -8.04 0.50
C ASP A 30 10.81 -6.85 -0.10
N THR A 31 9.76 -6.44 0.60
CA THR A 31 8.86 -5.37 0.18
C THR A 31 8.68 -4.35 1.30
N ILE A 32 8.81 -3.06 0.97
CA ILE A 32 8.41 -1.99 1.87
C ILE A 32 7.00 -1.52 1.50
N VAL A 33 6.07 -1.65 2.45
CA VAL A 33 4.68 -1.20 2.28
C VAL A 33 4.43 0.03 3.14
N THR A 34 3.89 1.08 2.53
CA THR A 34 3.53 2.33 3.23
C THR A 34 2.12 2.77 2.86
N GLN A 35 1.39 3.32 3.83
CA GLN A 35 0.02 3.83 3.66
C GLN A 35 0.01 5.36 3.61
N HIS A 36 -0.74 5.92 2.67
CA HIS A 36 -0.85 7.35 2.43
C HIS A 36 -2.30 7.77 2.19
N GLU A 37 -2.70 8.95 2.64
CA GLU A 37 -3.96 9.58 2.24
C GLU A 37 -3.84 10.18 0.83
N GLU A 38 -2.66 10.74 0.51
CA GLU A 38 -2.30 11.27 -0.80
C GLU A 38 -0.86 10.85 -1.13
N LEU A 39 -0.63 10.47 -2.39
CA LEU A 39 0.71 10.08 -2.83
C LEU A 39 1.53 11.29 -3.33
N PRO A 40 2.84 11.30 -3.07
CA PRO A 40 3.73 12.27 -3.69
C PRO A 40 3.81 12.05 -5.20
N SER A 41 4.32 13.04 -5.94
CA SER A 41 4.45 12.93 -7.39
C SER A 41 5.33 11.73 -7.79
N PRO A 42 5.09 11.11 -8.96
CA PRO A 42 5.84 9.93 -9.41
C PRO A 42 7.37 10.10 -9.37
N ASP A 43 7.90 11.30 -9.66
CA ASP A 43 9.34 11.57 -9.61
C ASP A 43 9.93 11.43 -8.20
N ILE A 44 9.16 11.83 -7.18
CA ILE A 44 9.56 11.71 -5.77
C ILE A 44 9.51 10.23 -5.34
N ILE A 45 8.47 9.50 -5.77
CA ILE A 45 8.35 8.06 -5.51
C ILE A 45 9.53 7.32 -6.13
N ALA A 46 9.85 7.61 -7.39
CA ALA A 46 10.98 7.01 -8.08
C ALA A 46 12.33 7.29 -7.37
N GLU A 47 12.51 8.51 -6.84
CA GLU A 47 13.68 8.83 -6.04
C GLU A 47 13.73 8.03 -4.73
N GLN A 48 12.61 7.91 -4.03
CA GLN A 48 12.50 7.13 -2.79
C GLN A 48 12.78 5.64 -3.01
N VAL A 49 12.21 5.06 -4.06
CA VAL A 49 12.43 3.67 -4.49
C VAL A 49 13.93 3.42 -4.70
N ARG A 50 14.57 4.31 -5.49
CA ARG A 50 16.02 4.23 -5.75
C ARG A 50 16.86 4.37 -4.47
N LEU A 51 16.52 5.31 -3.58
CA LEU A 51 17.24 5.52 -2.32
C LEU A 51 17.10 4.34 -1.35
N ALA A 52 15.96 3.65 -1.40
CA ALA A 52 15.69 2.46 -0.60
C ALA A 52 16.35 1.18 -1.17
N GLY A 53 17.03 1.26 -2.32
CA GLY A 53 17.68 0.11 -2.97
C GLY A 53 16.75 -0.76 -3.81
N PHE A 54 15.54 -0.26 -4.07
CA PHE A 54 14.53 -0.90 -4.91
C PHE A 54 14.55 -0.30 -6.33
N ASP A 55 13.92 -0.98 -7.28
CA ASP A 55 13.88 -0.57 -8.68
C ASP A 55 12.45 -0.49 -9.24
N THR A 56 11.47 -0.98 -8.48
CA THR A 56 10.06 -1.02 -8.87
C THR A 56 9.17 -0.59 -7.71
N PHE A 57 8.00 -0.07 -8.06
CA PHE A 57 6.95 0.25 -7.10
C PHE A 57 5.57 -0.02 -7.67
N GLU A 58 4.64 -0.35 -6.78
CA GLU A 58 3.23 -0.53 -7.06
C GLU A 58 2.40 0.42 -6.19
N VAL A 59 1.32 0.93 -6.76
CA VAL A 59 0.36 1.79 -6.07
C VAL A 59 -1.01 1.13 -6.11
N THR A 60 -1.55 0.86 -4.92
CA THR A 60 -2.86 0.24 -4.74
C THR A 60 -3.80 1.21 -4.05
N HIS A 61 -4.94 1.53 -4.70
CA HIS A 61 -6.01 2.28 -4.05
C HIS A 61 -6.93 1.33 -3.29
N VAL A 62 -6.98 1.50 -1.98
CA VAL A 62 -7.76 0.68 -1.07
C VAL A 62 -9.00 1.44 -0.60
N LYS A 63 -10.16 0.79 -0.73
CA LYS A 63 -11.43 1.26 -0.19
C LYS A 63 -12.02 0.17 0.69
N GLU A 64 -12.06 0.43 1.99
CA GLU A 64 -12.54 -0.53 2.99
C GLU A 64 -13.79 -0.01 3.69
N THR A 65 -14.77 -0.89 3.89
CA THR A 65 -15.98 -0.60 4.68
C THR A 65 -15.99 -1.48 5.92
N VAL A 66 -15.81 -0.87 7.09
CA VAL A 66 -15.79 -1.55 8.38
C VAL A 66 -17.19 -1.46 9.00
N LYS A 67 -17.79 -2.61 9.32
CA LYS A 67 -19.05 -2.70 10.07
C LYS A 67 -18.78 -3.08 11.52
N ARG A 68 -19.08 -2.20 12.46
CA ARG A 68 -18.92 -2.43 13.90
C ARG A 68 -20.27 -2.78 14.51
N TYR A 69 -20.45 -4.04 14.91
CA TYR A 69 -21.66 -4.51 15.57
C TYR A 69 -21.62 -4.14 17.06
N GLN A 70 -22.69 -3.54 17.58
CA GLN A 70 -22.85 -3.33 19.02
C GLN A 70 -23.30 -4.65 19.65
N LEU A 71 -22.48 -5.22 20.54
CA LEU A 71 -22.79 -6.42 21.32
C LEU A 71 -23.75 -6.11 22.48
#